data_AF-A0A3D3WZG4-F1
#
_entry.id   AF-A0A3D3WZG4-F1
#
_cell.length_a   1.000
_cell.length_b   1.000
_cell.length_c   1.000
_cell.angle_alpha   90.00
_cell.angle_beta   90.00
_cell.angle_gamma   90.00
#
_symmetry.space_group_name_H-M   'P 1'
#
loop_
_entity.id
_entity.type
_entity.pdbx_description
1 polymer ?
#
loop_
_entity_poly.entity_id
_entity_poly.type
_entity_poly.pdbx_seq_one_letter_code
_entity_poly.pdbx_strand_id
1 'polypeptide(L)'
;PCGFATETVDEKGKIKKKYETYLTPFEKFQSLLNHEQFLKKGVTMGYLREVEREHSDTEYAKLVQEKKAELFRSFSKPGILT
;
A
#
# COMPACT_ATOMS: atom_id res chain seq x y z
N PRO A 1 -3.63 5.52 4.45
CA PRO A 1 -4.60 5.51 3.32
C PRO A 1 -3.93 5.95 2.00
N CYS A 2 -4.46 5.54 0.85
CA CYS A 2 -3.93 5.85 -0.48
C CYS A 2 -4.91 6.73 -1.26
N GLY A 3 -4.39 7.74 -1.96
CA GLY A 3 -5.18 8.58 -2.86
C GLY A 3 -5.36 7.92 -4.23
N PHE A 4 -6.60 7.71 -4.65
CA PHE A 4 -6.94 7.18 -5.96
C PHE A 4 -7.35 8.30 -6.91
N ALA A 5 -6.67 8.40 -8.05
CA ALA A 5 -6.94 9.43 -9.05
C ALA A 5 -8.24 9.15 -9.81
N THR A 6 -9.09 10.16 -9.89
CA THR A 6 -10.13 10.28 -10.91
C THR A 6 -9.61 11.21 -12.00
N GLU A 7 -9.70 10.78 -13.25
CA GLU A 7 -9.31 11.58 -14.40
C GLU A 7 -10.50 12.40 -14.89
N THR A 8 -10.27 13.69 -15.08
CA THR A 8 -11.22 14.63 -15.70
C THR A 8 -10.55 15.27 -16.89
N VAL A 9 -11.25 15.42 -18.01
CA VAL A 9 -10.75 16.12 -19.18
C VAL A 9 -11.21 17.58 -19.11
N ASP A 10 -10.28 18.52 -19.25
CA ASP A 10 -10.65 19.94 -19.30
C ASP A 10 -11.14 20.37 -20.69
N GLU A 11 -11.64 21.60 -20.80
CA GLU A 11 -12.18 22.17 -22.05
C GLU A 11 -11.17 22.19 -23.21
N LYS A 12 -9.87 22.07 -22.91
CA LYS A 12 -8.77 22.03 -23.90
C LYS A 12 -8.30 20.60 -24.20
N GLY A 13 -9.00 19.59 -23.70
CA GLY A 13 -8.66 18.18 -23.89
C GLY A 13 -7.54 17.66 -22.98
N LYS A 14 -7.08 18.44 -21.99
CA LYS A 14 -6.01 18.01 -21.08
C LYS A 14 -6.57 17.16 -19.94
N ILE A 15 -5.95 16.01 -19.70
CA ILE A 15 -6.26 15.15 -18.55
C ILE A 15 -5.75 15.82 -17.27
N LYS A 16 -6.66 16.01 -16.30
CA LYS A 16 -6.37 16.43 -14.93
C LYS A 16 -6.73 15.31 -13.98
N LYS A 17 -5.83 15.00 -13.05
CA LYS A 17 -6.06 14.02 -11.99
C LYS A 17 -6.55 14.72 -10.73
N LYS A 18 -7.66 14.25 -10.17
CA LYS A 18 -8.18 14.66 -8.87
C LYS A 18 -8.13 13.47 -7.93
N TYR A 19 -7.63 13.69 -6.72
CA TYR A 19 -7.50 12.65 -5.69
C TYR A 19 -8.53 12.90 -4.60
N GLU A 20 -9.78 12.58 -4.88
CA GLU A 20 -10.91 12.78 -3.95
C GLU A 20 -11.21 11.52 -3.14
N THR A 21 -10.81 10.35 -3.64
CA THR A 21 -11.01 9.07 -2.97
C THR A 21 -9.77 8.65 -2.22
N TYR A 22 -9.89 8.53 -0.90
CA TYR A 22 -8.85 7.98 -0.02
C TYR A 22 -9.37 6.71 0.62
N LEU A 23 -8.70 5.59 0.33
CA LEU A 23 -9.04 4.26 0.85
C LEU A 23 -7.74 3.54 1.23
N THR A 24 -7.79 2.59 2.16
CA THR A 24 -6.70 1.63 2.31
C THR A 24 -6.59 0.79 1.02
N PRO A 25 -5.40 0.24 0.72
CA PRO A 25 -5.27 -0.68 -0.42
C PRO A 25 -6.27 -1.85 -0.37
N PHE A 26 -6.59 -2.35 0.83
CA PHE A 26 -7.54 -3.43 1.04
C PHE A 26 -8.99 -2.99 0.77
N GLU A 27 -9.40 -1.82 1.26
CA GLU A 27 -10.71 -1.23 0.95
C GLU A 27 -10.87 -0.99 -0.55
N LYS A 28 -9.85 -0.47 -1.23
CA LYS A 28 -9.90 -0.28 -2.68
C LYS A 28 -10.04 -1.60 -3.41
N PHE A 29 -9.31 -2.63 -2.98
CA PHE A 29 -9.39 -3.95 -3.60
C PHE A 29 -10.79 -4.55 -3.49
N GLN A 30 -11.42 -4.45 -2.33
CA GLN A 30 -12.82 -4.86 -2.11
C GLN A 30 -13.82 -4.12 -3.01
N SER A 31 -13.50 -2.88 -3.40
CA SER A 31 -14.36 -2.08 -4.28
C SER A 31 -14.35 -2.55 -5.74
N LEU A 32 -13.48 -3.48 -6.13
CA LEU A 32 -13.38 -3.96 -7.51
C LEU A 32 -14.38 -5.11 -7.77
N LEU A 33 -14.93 -5.15 -8.99
CA LEU A 33 -15.82 -6.22 -9.41
C LEU A 33 -15.05 -7.54 -9.52
N ASN A 34 -15.60 -8.61 -8.96
CA ASN A 34 -15.01 -9.96 -8.96
C ASN A 34 -13.56 -9.96 -8.44
N HIS A 35 -13.24 -9.13 -7.44
CA HIS A 35 -11.87 -8.92 -6.96
C HIS A 35 -11.19 -10.21 -6.48
N GLU A 36 -11.94 -11.14 -5.89
CA GLU A 36 -11.40 -12.40 -5.39
C GLU A 36 -10.72 -13.26 -6.47
N GLN A 37 -11.09 -13.12 -7.74
CA GLN A 37 -10.47 -13.85 -8.84
C GLN A 37 -8.99 -13.48 -9.05
N PHE A 38 -8.58 -12.30 -8.58
CA PHE A 38 -7.21 -11.79 -8.68
C PHE A 38 -6.34 -12.20 -7.50
N LEU A 39 -6.89 -12.94 -6.52
CA LEU A 39 -6.12 -13.47 -5.40
C LEU A 39 -5.17 -14.57 -5.87
N LYS A 40 -3.98 -14.58 -5.28
CA LYS A 40 -3.06 -15.70 -5.45
C LYS A 40 -3.66 -16.96 -4.82
N LYS A 41 -3.34 -18.12 -5.38
CA LYS A 41 -3.75 -19.42 -4.81
C LYS A 41 -3.34 -19.48 -3.32
N GLY A 42 -4.30 -19.79 -2.46
CA GLY A 42 -4.08 -19.89 -1.00
C GLY A 42 -4.24 -18.57 -0.23
N VAL A 43 -4.43 -17.43 -0.90
CA VAL A 43 -4.76 -16.15 -0.26
C VAL A 43 -6.27 -16.00 -0.24
N THR A 44 -6.82 -15.55 0.90
CA THR A 44 -8.26 -15.31 1.07
C THR A 44 -8.52 -13.87 1.48
N MET A 45 -9.75 -13.39 1.25
CA MET A 45 -10.18 -12.08 1.73
C MET A 45 -10.13 -11.97 3.26
N GLY A 46 -10.41 -13.07 3.97
CA GLY A 46 -10.30 -13.15 5.43
C GLY A 46 -8.87 -12.89 5.90
N TYR A 47 -7.90 -13.59 5.30
CA TYR A 47 -6.48 -13.39 5.61
C TYR A 47 -6.03 -11.94 5.36
N LEU A 48 -6.41 -11.35 4.22
CA LEU A 48 -6.05 -9.96 3.92
C LEU A 48 -6.68 -8.95 4.90
N ARG A 49 -7.89 -9.23 5.38
CA ARG A 49 -8.56 -8.41 6.41
C ARG A 49 -7.87 -8.49 7.76
N GLU A 50 -7.35 -9.67 8.14
CA GLU A 50 -6.58 -9.83 9.37
C GLU A 50 -5.28 -9.02 9.30
N VAL A 51 -4.55 -9.13 8.18
CA VAL A 51 -3.32 -8.35 7.94
C VAL A 51 -3.58 -6.85 7.97
N GLU A 52 -4.68 -6.36 7.38
CA GLU A 52 -5.03 -4.94 7.40
C GLU A 52 -5.26 -4.39 8.81
N ARG A 53 -5.73 -5.24 9.74
CA ARG A 53 -6.04 -4.84 11.12
C ARG A 53 -4.88 -5.03 12.09
N GLU A 54 -3.82 -5.72 11.68
CA GLU A 54 -2.71 -6.08 12.55
C GLU A 54 -1.93 -4.86 13.05
N HIS A 55 -1.76 -3.85 12.19
CA HIS A 55 -1.03 -2.63 12.51
C HIS A 55 -1.69 -1.40 11.88
N SER A 56 -1.68 -0.28 12.60
CA SER A 56 -1.97 1.02 11.99
C SER A 56 -0.88 1.43 10.99
N ASP A 57 -1.21 2.36 10.09
CA ASP A 57 -0.27 2.89 9.09
C ASP A 57 1.05 3.42 9.73
N THR A 58 0.95 4.06 10.90
CA THR A 58 2.11 4.63 11.60
C THR A 58 2.96 3.56 12.29
N GLU A 59 2.34 2.55 12.89
CA GLU A 59 3.03 1.41 13.48
C GLU A 59 3.76 0.61 12.42
N TYR A 60 3.11 0.34 11.29
CA TYR A 60 3.72 -0.39 10.20
C TYR A 60 4.88 0.39 9.56
N ALA A 61 4.73 1.71 9.40
CA ALA A 61 5.83 2.57 8.92
C ALA A 61 7.05 2.50 9.85
N LYS A 62 6.84 2.53 11.17
CA LYS A 62 7.91 2.37 12.16
C LYS A 62 8.57 0.99 12.06
N LEU A 63 7.77 -0.08 12.02
CA LEU A 63 8.23 -1.46 11.89
C LEU A 63 9.08 -1.65 10.63
N VAL A 64 8.63 -1.12 9.49
CA VAL A 64 9.38 -1.18 8.22
C VAL A 64 10.74 -0.50 8.36
N GLN A 65 10.82 0.67 8.99
CA GLN A 65 12.10 1.35 9.19
C GLN A 65 13.05 0.56 10.10
N GLU A 66 12.53 -0.01 11.18
CA GLU A 66 13.30 -0.85 12.11
C GLU A 66 13.85 -2.09 11.40
N LYS A 67 12.99 -2.82 10.68
CA LYS A 67 13.37 -4.02 9.92
C LYS A 67 14.32 -3.70 8.77
N LYS A 68 14.14 -2.57 8.10
CA LYS A 68 15.07 -2.08 7.09
C LYS A 68 16.45 -1.86 7.70
N ALA A 69 16.55 -1.17 8.83
CA ALA A 69 17.82 -0.91 9.50
C ALA A 69 18.50 -2.21 10.00
N GLU A 70 17.72 -3.16 10.54
CA GLU A 70 18.21 -4.50 10.90
C GLU A 70 18.78 -5.24 9.68
N LEU A 71 18.01 -5.27 8.59
CA LEU A 71 18.40 -5.91 7.33
C LEU A 71 19.71 -5.31 6.79
N PHE A 72 19.80 -3.99 6.66
CA PHE A 72 21.01 -3.35 6.14
C PHE A 72 22.24 -3.58 7.04
N ARG A 73 22.06 -3.59 8.36
CA ARG A 73 23.15 -3.92 9.31
C ARG A 73 23.70 -5.34 9.11
N SER A 74 22.86 -6.28 8.70
CA SER A 74 23.28 -7.69 8.51
C SER A 74 24.28 -7.90 7.38
N PHE A 75 24.36 -6.99 6.40
CA PHE A 75 25.27 -7.09 5.26
C PHE A 75 26.07 -5.81 4.96
N SER A 76 25.90 -4.75 5.75
CA SER A 76 26.78 -3.58 5.70
C SER A 76 28.14 -3.93 6.31
N LYS A 77 29.23 -3.70 5.56
CA LYS A 77 30.60 -3.78 6.11
C LYS A 77 30.76 -2.79 7.28
N PRO A 78 31.48 -3.14 8.36
CA PRO A 78 31.76 -2.20 9.43
C PRO A 78 32.63 -1.06 8.87
N GLY A 79 32.06 0.14 8.72
CA GLY A 79 32.82 1.36 8.36
C GLY A 79 32.17 2.42 7.46
N ILE A 80 30.91 2.27 6.99
CA ILE A 80 30.30 3.27 6.08
C ILE A 80 29.06 3.97 6.67
N LEU A 81 28.63 3.62 7.89
CA LEU A 81 27.50 4.26 8.55
C LEU A 81 27.95 4.84 9.90
N THR A 82 28.75 5.91 9.83
CA THR A 82 28.93 6.89 10.92
C THR A 82 28.37 8.22 10.47
#